data_AF-A0A2E8Z3E1-F1
#
_entry.id   AF-A0A2E8Z3E1-F1
#
_cell.length_a   1.000
_cell.length_b   1.000
_cell.length_c   1.000
_cell.angle_alpha   90.00
_cell.angle_beta   90.00
_cell.angle_gamma   90.00
#
_symmetry.space_group_name_H-M   'P 1'
#
loop_
_entity.id
_entity.type
_entity.pdbx_description
1 polymer ?
#
loop_
_entity_poly.entity_id
_entity_poly.type
_entity_poly.pdbx_seq_one_letter_code
_entity_poly.pdbx_strand_id
1 'polypeptide(L)'
;MPVTRGFTGRRDRREAARTHADRIPPGQYDAGTEWPSLTAEALPDVGPGWTDRWSMTVDGLVDAPARWSWAELRALPRSSYRGDIHCVTTWTRLDNTFTGVSVDTLLEAAGPTAAAGYVMAHSTTGYTTNLPLADVTGGRAWGVWEHDGRPLSVEHGGPVRLLVPHLYFWKSAKWVTRLELMADDRPGFWEANGYHDRGDPWLEQRYQGDP
;
A
#
# COMPACT_ATOMS: atom_id res chain seq x y z
N MET A 1 18.10 -17.81 36.63
CA MET A 1 18.36 -18.34 35.27
C MET A 1 17.98 -17.26 34.28
N PRO A 2 18.88 -16.79 33.41
CA PRO A 2 18.58 -15.71 32.48
C PRO A 2 17.82 -16.27 31.27
N VAL A 3 16.75 -15.60 30.84
CA VAL A 3 16.10 -15.86 29.56
C VAL A 3 16.23 -14.62 28.69
N THR A 4 17.26 -14.68 27.87
CA THR A 4 17.47 -14.15 26.52
C THR A 4 16.56 -13.01 26.03
N ARG A 5 17.14 -11.80 25.92
CA ARG A 5 16.73 -10.79 24.94
C ARG A 5 17.31 -11.18 23.58
N GLY A 6 16.47 -11.31 22.56
CA GLY A 6 16.96 -11.31 21.18
C GLY A 6 15.92 -11.72 20.16
N PHE A 7 15.35 -10.73 19.46
CA PHE A 7 15.32 -10.66 17.98
C PHE A 7 14.58 -9.38 17.50
N THR A 8 15.15 -8.19 17.73
CA THR A 8 14.65 -6.96 17.06
C THR A 8 15.76 -6.08 16.46
N GLY A 9 17.04 -6.41 16.65
CA GLY A 9 18.13 -5.46 16.39
C GLY A 9 18.79 -5.47 15.00
N ARG A 10 18.33 -6.29 14.04
CA ARG A 10 19.08 -6.45 12.77
C ARG A 10 18.50 -5.72 11.56
N ARG A 11 17.20 -5.39 11.54
CA ARG A 11 16.60 -4.54 10.49
C ARG A 11 16.87 -3.06 10.74
N ASP A 12 16.59 -2.57 11.95
CA ASP A 12 16.80 -1.15 12.34
C ASP A 12 18.22 -0.63 12.08
N ARG A 13 19.25 -1.47 12.28
CA ARG A 13 20.65 -1.06 12.15
C ARG A 13 21.11 -0.87 10.70
N ARG A 14 20.45 -1.52 9.74
CA ARG A 14 20.75 -1.34 8.30
C ARG A 14 20.07 -0.10 7.73
N GLU A 15 18.87 0.20 8.21
CA GLU A 15 18.13 1.41 7.82
C GLU A 15 18.80 2.68 8.34
N ALA A 16 19.24 2.68 9.60
CA ALA A 16 19.96 3.79 10.21
C ALA A 16 21.37 4.07 9.62
N ALA A 17 21.89 3.19 8.75
CA ALA A 17 23.22 3.31 8.15
C ALA A 17 23.20 3.81 6.69
N ARG A 18 22.03 3.97 6.07
CA ARG A 18 21.92 4.52 4.71
C ARG A 18 22.16 6.02 4.75
N THR A 19 22.99 6.54 3.86
CA THR A 19 23.08 7.99 3.67
C THR A 19 21.78 8.50 3.04
N HIS A 20 21.54 9.81 3.11
CA HIS A 20 20.39 10.43 2.44
C HIS A 20 20.33 10.00 0.96
N ALA A 21 21.45 10.10 0.24
CA ALA A 21 21.52 9.70 -1.17
C ALA A 21 21.18 8.22 -1.39
N ASP A 22 21.58 7.32 -0.48
CA ASP A 22 21.29 5.89 -0.61
C ASP A 22 19.81 5.53 -0.46
N ARG A 23 18.95 6.46 -0.01
CA ARG A 23 17.50 6.27 0.15
C ARG A 23 16.70 6.73 -1.06
N ILE A 24 17.31 7.49 -1.97
CA ILE A 24 16.66 8.03 -3.16
C ILE A 24 16.96 7.10 -4.34
N PRO A 25 15.95 6.48 -4.98
CA PRO A 25 16.18 5.64 -6.14
C PRO A 25 16.69 6.43 -7.34
N PRO A 26 17.32 5.77 -8.32
CA PRO A 26 17.79 6.43 -9.53
C PRO A 26 16.69 7.24 -10.23
N GLY A 27 17.09 8.40 -10.78
CA GLY A 27 16.17 9.29 -11.50
C GLY A 27 15.08 9.93 -10.62
N GLN A 28 15.32 10.06 -9.31
CA GLN A 28 14.42 10.76 -8.37
C GLN A 28 15.10 11.90 -7.62
N TYR A 29 14.28 12.83 -7.14
CA TYR A 29 14.68 13.93 -6.26
C TYR A 29 13.91 13.86 -4.92
N ASP A 30 14.50 14.40 -3.86
CA ASP A 30 13.83 14.54 -2.56
C ASP A 30 12.82 15.69 -2.59
N ALA A 31 11.55 15.39 -2.33
CA ALA A 31 10.47 16.36 -2.20
C ALA A 31 10.46 17.06 -0.83
N GLY A 32 11.32 16.65 0.09
CA GLY A 32 11.37 17.18 1.45
C GLY A 32 10.04 16.99 2.17
N THR A 33 9.46 18.09 2.64
CA THR A 33 8.18 18.10 3.36
C THR A 33 6.96 18.20 2.44
N GLU A 34 7.14 18.30 1.12
CA GLU A 34 6.04 18.31 0.17
C GLU A 34 5.45 16.91 0.02
N TRP A 35 4.11 16.83 -0.04
CA TRP A 35 3.41 15.61 -0.41
C TRP A 35 2.55 15.89 -1.64
N PRO A 36 3.12 15.80 -2.85
CA PRO A 36 2.36 16.04 -4.06
C PRO A 36 1.20 15.04 -4.16
N SER A 37 0.00 15.55 -4.41
CA SER A 37 -1.15 14.70 -4.73
C SER A 37 -1.34 14.66 -6.23
N LEU A 38 -1.13 13.48 -6.81
CA LEU A 38 -1.47 13.17 -8.19
C LEU A 38 -2.60 12.15 -8.18
N THR A 39 -3.65 12.41 -8.96
CA THR A 39 -4.79 11.53 -9.11
C THR A 39 -5.24 11.59 -10.57
N ALA A 40 -5.42 10.43 -11.21
CA ALA A 40 -5.96 10.35 -12.56
C ALA A 40 -7.49 10.59 -12.59
N GLU A 41 -8.14 10.41 -11.45
CA GLU A 41 -9.59 10.39 -11.30
C GLU A 41 -10.09 11.58 -10.50
N ALA A 42 -11.40 11.82 -10.61
CA ALA A 42 -12.10 12.74 -9.72
C ALA A 42 -12.02 12.24 -8.27
N LEU A 43 -11.96 13.18 -7.33
CA LEU A 43 -12.08 12.85 -5.91
C LEU A 43 -13.45 12.23 -5.62
N PRO A 44 -13.55 11.24 -4.72
CA PRO A 44 -14.83 10.70 -4.31
C PRO A 44 -15.66 11.75 -3.56
N ASP A 45 -16.99 11.65 -3.66
CA ASP A 45 -17.93 12.53 -2.96
C ASP A 45 -18.00 12.22 -1.45
N VAL A 46 -17.14 12.84 -0.66
CA VAL A 46 -17.00 12.60 0.79
C VAL A 46 -17.99 13.37 1.68
N GLY A 47 -19.27 13.43 1.28
CA GLY A 47 -20.31 14.06 2.10
C GLY A 47 -20.39 13.52 3.55
N PRO A 48 -21.15 14.19 4.44
CA PRO A 48 -21.26 13.79 5.85
C PRO A 48 -21.60 12.29 6.02
N GLY A 49 -20.88 11.61 6.91
CA GLY A 49 -21.07 10.18 7.15
C GLY A 49 -20.62 9.26 6.01
N TRP A 50 -19.79 9.73 5.06
CA TRP A 50 -19.25 8.89 3.98
C TRP A 50 -18.62 7.58 4.49
N THR A 51 -17.95 7.63 5.65
CA THR A 51 -17.36 6.45 6.29
C THR A 51 -18.38 5.39 6.70
N ASP A 52 -19.64 5.74 6.90
CA ASP A 52 -20.71 4.82 7.31
C ASP A 52 -21.14 3.90 6.17
N ARG A 53 -20.91 4.34 4.93
CA ARG A 53 -21.15 3.56 3.70
C ARG A 53 -19.88 2.87 3.19
N TRP A 54 -18.73 3.22 3.76
CA TRP A 54 -17.45 2.65 3.36
C TRP A 54 -17.19 1.29 4.02
N SER A 55 -16.54 0.42 3.26
CA SER A 55 -16.14 -0.91 3.71
C SER A 55 -14.90 -1.40 2.98
N MET A 56 -14.10 -2.23 3.65
CA MET A 56 -13.06 -3.06 3.03
C MET A 56 -13.58 -4.48 2.83
N THR A 57 -13.29 -5.08 1.68
CA THR A 57 -13.59 -6.48 1.37
C THR A 57 -12.33 -7.21 0.93
N VAL A 58 -12.15 -8.45 1.38
CA VAL A 58 -11.15 -9.37 0.87
C VAL A 58 -11.88 -10.61 0.36
N ASP A 59 -11.72 -10.92 -0.92
CA ASP A 59 -12.46 -11.99 -1.61
C ASP A 59 -11.67 -12.58 -2.80
N GLY A 60 -12.35 -13.31 -3.68
CA GLY A 60 -11.71 -14.04 -4.78
C GLY A 60 -11.25 -15.41 -4.33
N LEU A 61 -9.98 -15.74 -4.56
CA LEU A 61 -9.37 -17.02 -4.19
C LEU A 61 -9.04 -17.13 -2.69
N VAL A 62 -10.07 -17.09 -1.86
CA VAL A 62 -10.01 -17.20 -0.40
C VAL A 62 -11.01 -18.24 0.12
N ASP A 63 -10.72 -18.84 1.27
CA ASP A 63 -11.58 -19.83 1.92
C ASP A 63 -12.83 -19.18 2.56
N ALA A 64 -12.68 -17.98 3.12
CA ALA A 64 -13.75 -17.25 3.79
C ALA A 64 -13.70 -15.75 3.43
N PRO A 65 -14.46 -15.28 2.43
CA PRO A 65 -14.53 -13.86 2.10
C PRO A 65 -14.88 -13.02 3.33
N ALA A 66 -14.10 -11.96 3.55
CA ALA A 66 -14.21 -11.12 4.73
C ALA A 66 -14.54 -9.67 4.35
N ARG A 67 -15.32 -9.01 5.20
CA ARG A 67 -15.75 -7.63 4.99
C ARG A 67 -15.79 -6.90 6.31
N TRP A 68 -15.27 -5.68 6.31
CA TRP A 68 -15.24 -4.80 7.48
C TRP A 68 -15.84 -3.44 7.12
N SER A 69 -16.75 -2.96 7.95
CA SER A 69 -17.09 -1.53 8.03
C SER A 69 -15.88 -0.72 8.47
N TRP A 70 -15.98 0.61 8.33
CA TRP A 70 -14.95 1.52 8.84
C TRP A 70 -14.63 1.33 10.33
N ALA A 71 -15.66 1.14 11.15
CA ALA A 71 -15.51 0.94 12.59
C ALA A 71 -14.81 -0.38 12.92
N GLU A 72 -15.18 -1.46 12.24
CA GLU A 72 -14.58 -2.78 12.43
C GLU A 72 -13.12 -2.82 11.97
N LEU A 73 -12.81 -2.21 10.82
CA LEU A 73 -11.43 -2.16 10.31
C LEU A 73 -10.50 -1.46 11.30
N ARG A 74 -10.94 -0.36 11.90
CA ARG A 74 -10.18 0.38 12.91
C ARG A 74 -10.04 -0.36 14.24
N ALA A 75 -10.89 -1.35 14.50
CA ALA A 75 -10.81 -2.19 15.69
C ALA A 75 -9.82 -3.35 15.53
N LEU A 76 -9.35 -3.63 14.30
CA LEU A 76 -8.30 -4.61 14.04
C LEU A 76 -6.96 -4.18 14.67
N PRO A 77 -6.04 -5.12 14.91
CA PRO A 77 -4.70 -4.81 15.40
C PRO A 77 -4.01 -3.72 14.57
N ARG A 78 -3.68 -2.59 15.22
CA ARG A 78 -3.01 -1.46 14.57
C ARG A 78 -1.58 -1.84 14.19
N SER A 79 -1.17 -1.41 13.01
CA SER A 79 0.20 -1.56 12.48
C SER A 79 0.64 -0.26 11.81
N SER A 80 1.94 0.01 11.85
CA SER A 80 2.51 1.23 11.28
C SER A 80 3.72 0.93 10.41
N TYR A 81 3.83 1.64 9.29
CA TYR A 81 5.02 1.72 8.46
C TYR A 81 5.76 3.02 8.78
N ARG A 82 7.09 2.94 8.91
CA ARG A 82 7.98 4.09 8.97
C ARG A 82 9.02 3.96 7.86
N GLY A 83 9.09 4.94 6.98
CA GLY A 83 10.06 4.93 5.88
C GLY A 83 9.66 5.81 4.72
N ASP A 84 10.20 5.47 3.56
CA ASP A 84 10.16 6.31 2.37
C ASP A 84 9.03 5.89 1.44
N ILE A 85 8.60 6.81 0.59
CA ILE A 85 7.71 6.52 -0.54
C ILE A 85 8.27 7.17 -1.81
N HIS A 86 8.06 6.50 -2.93
CA HIS A 86 8.69 6.85 -4.21
C HIS A 86 7.62 6.97 -5.30
N CYS A 87 7.58 8.09 -6.01
CA CYS A 87 6.62 8.31 -7.06
C CYS A 87 7.25 8.18 -8.44
N VAL A 88 6.48 7.58 -9.35
CA VAL A 88 6.87 7.44 -10.75
C VAL A 88 7.07 8.78 -11.46
N THR A 89 6.48 9.86 -10.94
CA THR A 89 6.75 11.22 -11.42
C THR A 89 7.99 11.84 -10.78
N THR A 90 8.99 11.01 -10.47
CA THR A 90 10.37 11.38 -10.09
C THR A 90 10.58 11.97 -8.68
N TRP A 91 9.57 12.02 -7.82
CA TRP A 91 9.76 12.51 -6.46
C TRP A 91 9.81 11.37 -5.43
N THR A 92 10.70 11.50 -4.45
CA THR A 92 10.78 10.69 -3.24
C THR A 92 10.43 11.54 -2.03
N ARG A 93 9.63 11.01 -1.11
CA ARG A 93 9.38 11.64 0.19
C ARG A 93 9.92 10.75 1.29
N LEU A 94 10.82 11.29 2.12
CA LEU A 94 11.47 10.54 3.19
C LEU A 94 10.69 10.63 4.51
N ASP A 95 11.01 9.70 5.42
CA ASP A 95 10.66 9.76 6.85
C ASP A 95 9.14 9.83 7.15
N ASN A 96 8.33 9.14 6.36
CA ASN A 96 6.89 9.07 6.56
C ASN A 96 6.52 8.09 7.67
N THR A 97 5.47 8.41 8.42
CA THR A 97 4.81 7.43 9.29
C THR A 97 3.37 7.22 8.85
N PHE A 98 3.05 6.02 8.37
CA PHE A 98 1.67 5.64 8.07
C PHE A 98 1.15 4.67 9.13
N THR A 99 -0.10 4.84 9.55
CA THR A 99 -0.75 3.96 10.53
C THR A 99 -2.07 3.44 10.00
N GLY A 100 -2.30 2.15 10.24
CA GLY A 100 -3.45 1.43 9.73
C GLY A 100 -3.52 0.00 10.25
N VAL A 101 -3.89 -0.91 9.36
CA VAL A 101 -3.88 -2.36 9.57
C VAL A 101 -2.96 -3.03 8.54
N SER A 102 -2.26 -4.08 8.94
CA SER A 102 -1.44 -4.87 8.01
C SER A 102 -2.35 -5.60 7.01
N VAL A 103 -1.93 -5.69 5.75
CA VAL A 103 -2.61 -6.57 4.78
C VAL A 103 -2.53 -8.03 5.23
N ASP A 104 -1.46 -8.44 5.91
CA ASP A 104 -1.37 -9.79 6.48
C ASP A 104 -2.55 -10.12 7.41
N THR A 105 -2.95 -9.17 8.27
CA THR A 105 -4.10 -9.35 9.17
C THR A 105 -5.42 -9.51 8.42
N LEU A 106 -5.59 -8.79 7.31
CA LEU A 106 -6.79 -8.90 6.47
C LEU A 106 -6.81 -10.24 5.73
N LEU A 107 -5.66 -10.69 5.23
CA LEU A 107 -5.52 -11.97 4.54
C LEU A 107 -5.67 -13.15 5.52
N GLU A 108 -5.09 -13.08 6.72
CA GLU A 108 -5.26 -14.12 7.76
C GLU A 108 -6.73 -14.38 8.08
N ALA A 109 -7.55 -13.33 8.13
CA ALA A 109 -8.99 -13.45 8.36
C ALA A 109 -9.74 -14.09 7.19
N ALA A 110 -9.25 -13.92 5.96
CA ALA A 110 -9.91 -14.44 4.75
C ALA A 110 -9.42 -15.84 4.33
N GLY A 111 -8.16 -16.16 4.63
CA GLY A 111 -7.50 -17.42 4.24
C GLY A 111 -7.30 -17.56 2.73
N PRO A 112 -6.26 -16.95 2.12
CA PRO A 112 -5.96 -17.15 0.70
C PRO A 112 -5.71 -18.62 0.39
N THR A 113 -6.34 -19.11 -0.68
CA THR A 113 -6.10 -20.47 -1.16
C THR A 113 -4.69 -20.61 -1.75
N ALA A 114 -4.20 -21.84 -1.88
CA ALA A 114 -2.90 -22.12 -2.49
C ALA A 114 -2.78 -21.68 -3.97
N ALA A 115 -3.92 -21.43 -4.64
CA ALA A 115 -3.95 -20.94 -6.01
C ALA A 115 -3.78 -19.42 -6.11
N ALA A 116 -3.91 -18.66 -5.02
CA ALA A 116 -3.77 -17.21 -5.05
C ALA A 116 -2.30 -16.79 -5.26
N GLY A 117 -2.01 -16.22 -6.43
CA GLY A 117 -0.70 -15.67 -6.79
C GLY A 117 -0.65 -14.15 -6.76
N TYR A 118 -1.80 -13.48 -6.91
CA TYR A 118 -1.91 -12.04 -7.13
C TYR A 118 -3.08 -11.43 -6.35
N VAL A 119 -3.05 -10.11 -6.21
CA VAL A 119 -4.10 -9.28 -5.62
C VAL A 119 -4.44 -8.16 -6.58
N MET A 120 -5.73 -7.96 -6.85
CA MET A 120 -6.23 -6.73 -7.45
C MET A 120 -6.78 -5.82 -6.34
N ALA A 121 -6.19 -4.64 -6.20
CA ALA A 121 -6.73 -3.61 -5.32
C ALA A 121 -7.72 -2.73 -6.08
N HIS A 122 -8.91 -2.52 -5.53
CA HIS A 122 -9.96 -1.70 -6.13
C HIS A 122 -10.26 -0.46 -5.30
N SER A 123 -10.39 0.68 -5.97
CA SER A 123 -10.79 1.97 -5.40
C SER A 123 -12.29 2.22 -5.58
N THR A 124 -12.86 3.06 -4.71
CA THR A 124 -14.22 3.59 -4.88
C THR A 124 -14.42 4.32 -6.22
N THR A 125 -13.35 4.87 -6.79
CA THR A 125 -13.36 5.68 -8.02
C THR A 125 -13.33 4.86 -9.31
N GLY A 126 -13.09 3.55 -9.22
CA GLY A 126 -12.89 2.66 -10.37
C GLY A 126 -11.43 2.32 -10.65
N TYR A 127 -10.48 3.04 -10.03
CA TYR A 127 -9.06 2.72 -10.13
C TYR A 127 -8.76 1.33 -9.60
N THR A 128 -7.90 0.65 -10.34
CA THR A 128 -7.41 -0.68 -10.01
C THR A 128 -5.90 -0.74 -10.16
N THR A 129 -5.25 -1.57 -9.37
CA THR A 129 -3.84 -1.90 -9.56
C THR A 129 -3.57 -3.32 -9.08
N ASN A 130 -2.82 -4.05 -9.88
CA ASN A 130 -2.42 -5.43 -9.64
C ASN A 130 -1.10 -5.51 -8.89
N LEU A 131 -1.00 -6.50 -8.01
CA LEU A 131 0.15 -6.73 -7.14
C LEU A 131 0.38 -8.25 -7.01
N PRO A 132 1.63 -8.74 -7.14
CA PRO A 132 1.95 -10.08 -6.68
C PRO A 132 1.57 -10.24 -5.21
N LEU A 133 0.98 -11.37 -4.83
CA LEU A 133 0.62 -11.63 -3.42
C LEU A 133 1.84 -11.56 -2.50
N ALA A 134 3.01 -11.93 -3.02
CA ALA A 134 4.29 -11.79 -2.33
C ALA A 134 4.61 -10.32 -2.00
N ASP A 135 4.25 -9.34 -2.82
CA ASP A 135 4.55 -7.93 -2.56
C ASP A 135 3.62 -7.32 -1.49
N VAL A 136 2.51 -7.97 -1.13
CA VAL A 136 1.58 -7.46 -0.09
C VAL A 136 1.58 -8.28 1.20
N THR A 137 2.32 -9.38 1.25
CA THR A 137 2.45 -10.25 2.43
C THR A 137 3.81 -10.10 3.11
N GLY A 138 3.93 -10.53 4.36
CA GLY A 138 5.20 -10.54 5.11
C GLY A 138 5.59 -9.17 5.67
N GLY A 139 4.61 -8.38 6.07
CA GLY A 139 4.80 -7.04 6.64
C GLY A 139 5.27 -6.02 5.61
N ARG A 140 4.78 -6.14 4.37
CA ARG A 140 5.15 -5.26 3.23
C ARG A 140 4.03 -4.34 2.76
N ALA A 141 2.78 -4.53 3.21
CA ALA A 141 1.67 -3.70 2.80
C ALA A 141 0.64 -3.45 3.91
N TRP A 142 -0.08 -2.34 3.80
CA TRP A 142 -1.04 -1.88 4.79
C TRP A 142 -2.26 -1.22 4.15
N GLY A 143 -3.43 -1.36 4.78
CA GLY A 143 -4.54 -0.42 4.62
C GLY A 143 -4.40 0.68 5.65
N VAL A 144 -4.05 1.90 5.22
CA VAL A 144 -3.69 3.02 6.12
C VAL A 144 -4.70 4.14 6.09
N TRP A 145 -4.93 4.76 7.25
CA TRP A 145 -5.88 5.86 7.45
C TRP A 145 -5.29 7.07 8.17
N GLU A 146 -4.05 6.95 8.65
CA GLU A 146 -3.29 8.03 9.26
C GLU A 146 -1.94 8.20 8.56
N HIS A 147 -1.50 9.44 8.41
CA HIS A 147 -0.15 9.83 8.01
C HIS A 147 0.37 10.89 8.98
N ASP A 148 1.57 10.68 9.52
CA ASP A 148 2.23 11.52 10.52
C ASP A 148 1.33 11.88 11.72
N GLY A 149 0.56 10.88 12.19
CA GLY A 149 -0.34 10.99 13.35
C GLY A 149 -1.63 11.76 13.10
N ARG A 150 -1.92 12.11 11.84
CA ARG A 150 -3.15 12.80 11.44
C ARG A 150 -3.96 11.91 10.49
N PRO A 151 -5.31 12.01 10.49
CA PRO A 151 -6.12 11.34 9.49
C PRO A 151 -5.70 11.72 8.07
N LEU A 152 -5.74 10.76 7.14
CA LEU A 152 -5.51 11.04 5.72
C LEU A 152 -6.55 12.04 5.21
N SER A 153 -6.08 13.05 4.48
CA SER A 153 -6.99 13.89 3.70
C SER A 153 -7.60 13.08 2.56
N VAL A 154 -8.70 13.58 1.99
CA VAL A 154 -9.37 12.94 0.86
C VAL A 154 -8.42 12.86 -0.34
N GLU A 155 -7.68 13.92 -0.62
CA GLU A 155 -6.71 14.01 -1.71
C GLU A 155 -5.61 12.95 -1.61
N HIS A 156 -5.27 12.54 -0.38
CA HIS A 156 -4.27 11.50 -0.11
C HIS A 156 -4.85 10.11 0.08
N GLY A 157 -6.15 9.93 -0.18
CA GLY A 157 -6.82 8.62 -0.21
C GLY A 157 -7.65 8.30 1.02
N GLY A 158 -7.96 9.28 1.89
CA GLY A 158 -8.83 9.08 3.04
C GLY A 158 -10.25 8.63 2.65
N PRO A 159 -10.92 7.75 3.41
CA PRO A 159 -10.54 7.31 4.76
C PRO A 159 -9.44 6.25 4.78
N VAL A 160 -9.29 5.45 3.72
CA VAL A 160 -8.29 4.38 3.65
C VAL A 160 -7.64 4.34 2.27
N ARG A 161 -6.31 4.29 2.26
CA ARG A 161 -5.53 3.93 1.07
C ARG A 161 -4.77 2.64 1.30
N LEU A 162 -4.45 1.94 0.23
CA LEU A 162 -3.41 0.92 0.24
C LEU A 162 -2.05 1.61 0.30
N LEU A 163 -1.10 0.97 0.98
CA LEU A 163 0.30 1.35 1.04
C LEU A 163 1.18 0.12 0.75
N VAL A 164 2.00 0.21 -0.30
CA VAL A 164 3.02 -0.78 -0.69
C VAL A 164 4.32 0.00 -0.96
N PRO A 165 5.11 0.31 0.08
CA PRO A 165 6.07 1.41 0.03
C PRO A 165 7.36 1.07 -0.72
N HIS A 166 7.65 -0.21 -0.94
CA HIS A 166 8.81 -0.64 -1.73
C HIS A 166 8.55 -0.63 -3.25
N LEU A 167 7.33 -0.34 -3.68
CA LEU A 167 6.96 -0.15 -5.08
C LEU A 167 6.63 1.33 -5.33
N TYR A 168 6.62 1.73 -6.59
CA TYR A 168 6.17 3.06 -6.96
C TYR A 168 4.74 3.33 -6.51
N PHE A 169 4.49 4.57 -6.10
CA PHE A 169 3.33 4.93 -5.30
C PHE A 169 1.97 4.82 -6.02
N TRP A 170 1.94 4.59 -7.34
CA TRP A 170 0.68 4.28 -8.04
C TRP A 170 0.11 2.92 -7.61
N LYS A 171 0.98 1.98 -7.22
CA LYS A 171 0.59 0.69 -6.62
C LYS A 171 -0.10 0.83 -5.26
N SER A 172 0.09 1.97 -4.60
CA SER A 172 -0.54 2.31 -3.32
C SER A 172 -1.89 2.99 -3.56
N ALA A 173 -2.89 2.23 -4.03
CA ALA A 173 -4.20 2.73 -4.44
C ALA A 173 -4.89 3.61 -3.36
N LYS A 174 -5.40 4.78 -3.78
CA LYS A 174 -6.22 5.66 -2.93
C LYS A 174 -7.65 5.12 -2.81
N TRP A 175 -8.35 5.46 -1.71
CA TRP A 175 -9.77 5.14 -1.50
C TRP A 175 -10.13 3.66 -1.69
N VAL A 176 -9.22 2.78 -1.27
CA VAL A 176 -9.31 1.34 -1.48
C VAL A 176 -10.54 0.77 -0.77
N THR A 177 -11.23 -0.18 -1.40
CA THR A 177 -12.45 -0.82 -0.88
C THR A 177 -12.42 -2.34 -0.99
N ARG A 178 -11.54 -2.90 -1.84
CA ARG A 178 -11.49 -4.35 -2.05
C ARG A 178 -10.08 -4.82 -2.43
N LEU A 179 -9.69 -5.96 -1.88
CA LEU A 179 -8.55 -6.76 -2.31
C LEU A 179 -9.08 -8.09 -2.84
N GLU A 180 -9.04 -8.29 -4.15
CA GLU A 180 -9.48 -9.51 -4.81
C GLU A 180 -8.28 -10.42 -5.08
N LEU A 181 -8.27 -11.61 -4.51
CA LEU A 181 -7.22 -12.61 -4.71
C LEU A 181 -7.44 -13.36 -6.04
N MET A 182 -6.38 -13.49 -6.83
CA MET A 182 -6.40 -14.02 -8.20
C MET A 182 -5.28 -15.05 -8.41
N ALA A 183 -5.48 -15.97 -9.36
CA ALA A 183 -4.47 -16.96 -9.72
C ALA A 183 -3.39 -16.37 -10.62
N ASP A 184 -3.84 -15.67 -11.67
CA ASP A 184 -3.00 -15.05 -12.68
C ASP A 184 -3.00 -13.53 -12.54
N ASP A 185 -1.91 -12.92 -13.00
CA ASP A 185 -1.84 -11.47 -13.06
C ASP A 185 -2.82 -10.90 -14.09
N ARG A 186 -3.45 -9.79 -13.75
CA ARG A 186 -4.34 -9.05 -14.65
C ARG A 186 -4.00 -7.57 -14.53
N PRO A 187 -3.68 -6.87 -15.63
CA PRO A 187 -3.32 -5.45 -15.56
C PRO A 187 -4.43 -4.61 -14.91
N GLY A 188 -4.04 -3.76 -13.95
CA GLY A 188 -4.89 -2.70 -13.42
C GLY A 188 -4.96 -1.50 -14.36
N PHE A 189 -5.34 -0.34 -13.82
CA PHE A 189 -5.55 0.87 -14.61
C PHE A 189 -4.27 1.34 -15.29
N TRP A 190 -3.20 1.64 -14.55
CA TRP A 190 -1.98 2.17 -15.16
C TRP A 190 -1.21 1.10 -15.93
N GLU A 191 -1.28 -0.15 -15.47
CA GLU A 191 -0.60 -1.28 -16.10
C GLU A 191 -1.19 -1.56 -17.49
N ALA A 192 -2.51 -1.48 -17.64
CA ALA A 192 -3.16 -1.52 -18.95
C ALA A 192 -2.83 -0.31 -19.84
N ASN A 193 -2.35 0.79 -19.25
CA ASN A 193 -1.96 2.02 -19.96
C ASN A 193 -0.42 2.14 -20.12
N GLY A 194 0.31 1.02 -20.05
CA GLY A 194 1.73 0.95 -20.39
C GLY A 194 2.69 1.18 -19.22
N TYR A 195 2.18 1.34 -17.99
CA TYR A 195 3.03 1.30 -16.79
C TYR A 195 3.44 -0.14 -16.47
N HIS A 196 4.56 -0.29 -15.78
CA HIS A 196 5.12 -1.60 -15.46
C HIS A 196 4.23 -2.41 -14.48
N ASP A 197 4.13 -3.73 -14.67
CA ASP A 197 3.27 -4.60 -13.84
C ASP A 197 3.68 -4.67 -12.37
N ARG A 198 4.97 -4.67 -12.07
CA ARG A 198 5.49 -4.64 -10.69
C ARG A 198 5.75 -3.23 -10.15
N GLY A 199 6.62 -2.44 -10.80
CA GLY A 199 6.83 -1.04 -10.44
C GLY A 199 7.89 -0.81 -9.37
N ASP A 200 9.00 -1.56 -9.38
CA ASP A 200 10.13 -1.38 -8.46
C ASP A 200 10.93 -0.08 -8.76
N PRO A 201 10.99 0.89 -7.83
CA PRO A 201 11.65 2.15 -8.07
C PRO A 201 13.18 2.05 -8.15
N TRP A 202 13.78 1.02 -7.57
CA TRP A 202 15.24 0.83 -7.59
C TRP A 202 15.73 0.23 -8.91
N LEU A 203 14.86 -0.48 -9.61
CA LEU A 203 15.10 -1.02 -10.94
C LEU A 203 14.59 -0.09 -12.05
N GLU A 204 14.07 1.09 -11.68
CA GLU A 204 13.45 2.05 -12.60
C GLU A 204 12.32 1.45 -13.45
N GLN A 205 11.58 0.48 -12.90
CA GLN A 205 10.42 -0.15 -13.54
C GLN A 205 9.25 0.83 -13.65
N ARG A 206 9.27 1.73 -14.62
CA ARG A 206 8.23 2.77 -14.80
C ARG A 206 7.19 2.32 -15.81
N TYR A 207 7.65 1.72 -16.91
CA TYR A 207 6.86 1.35 -18.06
C TYR A 207 7.07 -0.11 -18.45
N GLN A 208 6.13 -0.64 -19.24
CA GLN A 208 6.25 -1.98 -19.80
C GLN A 208 7.55 -2.12 -20.62
N GLY A 209 8.29 -3.20 -20.38
CA GLY A 209 9.59 -3.46 -21.02
C GLY A 209 10.81 -2.98 -20.25
N ASP A 210 10.62 -2.21 -19.16
CA ASP A 210 11.68 -1.96 -18.18
C ASP A 210 12.07 -3.28 -17.47
N PRO A 211 13.32 -3.40 -16.97
CA PRO A 211 13.91 -4.67 -16.48
C PRO A 211 13.23 -5.27 -15.25
#